data_AF-A0A920IXZ7-F1
#
_entry.id   AF-A0A920IXZ7-F1
#
_cell.length_a   1.000
_cell.length_b   1.000
_cell.length_c   1.000
_cell.angle_alpha   90.00
_cell.angle_beta   90.00
_cell.angle_gamma   90.00
#
_symmetry.space_group_name_H-M   'P 1'
#
loop_
_entity.id
_entity.type
_entity.pdbx_description
1 polymer ?
#
loop_
_entity_poly.entity_id
_entity_poly.type
_entity_poly.pdbx_seq_one_letter_code
_entity_poly.pdbx_strand_id
1 'polypeptide(L)'
;MKIVELKTTLFEFELDRVMGDANSPRGRTKSGSCLVELITDEGLVGISIGGGNAITQIRSLFEGIIVGSDPKAVYSIWKKKGR
;
A
#
# COMPACT_ATOMS: atom_id res chain seq x y z
N MET A 1 -3.44 -6.09 -20.46
CA MET A 1 -3.06 -5.97 -19.06
C MET A 1 -4.06 -5.16 -18.23
N LYS A 2 -4.58 -5.78 -17.17
CA LYS A 2 -5.42 -5.17 -16.13
C LYS A 2 -4.96 -5.65 -14.77
N ILE A 3 -5.10 -4.81 -13.75
CA ILE A 3 -4.88 -5.20 -12.35
C ILE A 3 -6.07 -6.06 -11.90
N VAL A 4 -5.82 -7.24 -11.35
CA VAL A 4 -6.88 -8.20 -10.97
C VAL A 4 -6.88 -8.58 -9.50
N GLU A 5 -5.74 -8.47 -8.81
CA GLU A 5 -5.63 -8.89 -7.42
C GLU A 5 -4.80 -7.90 -6.60
N LEU A 6 -5.19 -7.77 -5.33
CA LEU A 6 -4.47 -7.03 -4.30
C LEU A 6 -4.12 -8.02 -3.19
N LYS A 7 -2.85 -8.04 -2.80
CA LYS A 7 -2.38 -8.72 -1.59
C LYS A 7 -1.72 -7.73 -0.66
N THR A 8 -2.00 -7.88 0.63
CA THR A 8 -1.45 -7.04 1.70
C THR A 8 -0.83 -7.93 2.76
N THR A 9 0.45 -7.70 3.08
CA THR A 9 1.17 -8.48 4.09
C THR A 9 1.71 -7.54 5.16
N LEU A 10 1.22 -7.66 6.39
CA LEU A 10 1.80 -6.97 7.53
C LEU A 10 3.15 -7.60 7.88
N PHE A 11 4.14 -6.76 8.14
CA PHE A 11 5.44 -7.20 8.62
C PHE A 11 5.98 -6.23 9.67
N GLU A 12 6.80 -6.76 10.56
CA GLU A 12 7.50 -6.02 11.60
C GLU A 12 9.00 -6.13 11.40
N PHE A 13 9.73 -5.11 11.85
CA PHE A 13 11.19 -5.06 11.79
C PHE A 13 11.76 -4.26 12.95
N GLU A 14 12.99 -4.61 13.32
CA GLU A 14 13.78 -3.88 14.32
C GLU A 14 14.42 -2.64 13.69
N LEU A 15 14.67 -1.63 14.51
CA LEU A 15 15.34 -0.38 14.16
C LEU A 15 16.68 -0.29 14.89
N ASP A 16 17.70 0.16 14.18
CA ASP A 16 19.06 0.33 14.74
C ASP A 16 19.15 1.47 15.78
N ARG A 17 18.09 2.27 15.91
CA ARG A 17 17.97 3.35 16.89
C ARG A 17 16.52 3.55 17.33
N VAL A 18 16.34 4.21 18.47
CA VAL A 18 15.02 4.67 18.93
C VAL A 18 14.49 5.72 17.95
N MET A 19 13.33 5.46 17.34
CA MET A 19 12.60 6.41 16.48
C MET A 19 11.32 6.87 17.18
N GLY A 20 11.09 8.19 17.21
CA GLY A 20 9.88 8.80 17.75
C GLY A 20 9.51 10.07 16.98
N ASP A 21 8.28 10.54 17.18
CA ASP A 21 7.77 11.79 16.63
C ASP A 21 7.17 12.66 17.75
N ALA A 22 6.65 13.85 17.42
CA ALA A 22 6.06 14.76 18.41
C ALA A 22 4.90 14.14 19.22
N ASN A 23 4.18 13.17 18.66
CA ASN A 23 3.08 12.44 19.29
C ASN A 23 3.55 11.19 20.05
N SER A 24 4.82 10.78 19.90
CA SER A 24 5.42 9.64 20.58
C SER A 24 6.89 9.92 20.93
N PRO A 25 7.16 10.87 21.85
CA PRO A 25 8.51 11.36 22.13
C PRO A 25 9.42 10.34 22.80
N ARG A 26 8.85 9.33 23.48
CA ARG A 26 9.61 8.18 24.01
C ARG A 26 10.13 7.24 22.92
N GLY A 27 9.55 7.30 21.72
CA GLY A 27 9.92 6.48 20.57
C GLY A 27 9.76 4.97 20.78
N ARG A 28 10.22 4.21 19.79
CA ARG A 28 10.25 2.74 19.76
C ARG A 28 11.47 2.24 18.97
N THR A 29 11.91 1.02 19.23
CA THR A 29 12.94 0.31 18.46
C THR A 29 12.34 -0.73 17.51
N LYS A 30 11.03 -0.96 17.57
CA LYS A 30 10.28 -1.81 16.64
C LYS A 30 9.36 -0.97 15.78
N SER A 31 9.26 -1.32 14.52
CA SER A 31 8.32 -0.72 13.59
C SER A 31 7.54 -1.79 12.84
N GLY A 32 6.38 -1.40 12.32
CA GLY A 32 5.51 -2.26 11.52
C GLY A 32 5.08 -1.53 10.26
N SER A 33 4.90 -2.28 9.18
CA SER A 33 4.46 -1.76 7.89
C SER A 33 3.64 -2.80 7.14
N CYS A 34 3.10 -2.41 5.98
CA CYS A 34 2.32 -3.27 5.11
C CYS A 34 2.97 -3.33 3.73
N LEU A 35 3.37 -4.52 3.30
CA LEU A 35 3.67 -4.78 1.89
C LEU A 35 2.36 -4.78 1.11
N VAL A 36 2.33 -4.05 -0.01
CA VAL A 36 1.20 -3.97 -0.92
C VAL A 36 1.63 -4.51 -2.26
N GLU A 37 0.94 -5.55 -2.72
CA GLU A 37 1.20 -6.22 -3.99
C GLU A 37 -0.04 -6.07 -4.88
N LEU A 38 0.13 -5.51 -6.08
CA LEU A 38 -0.89 -5.47 -7.12
C LEU A 38 -0.49 -6.42 -8.23
N ILE A 39 -1.37 -7.37 -8.56
CA ILE A 39 -1.09 -8.42 -9.53
C ILE A 39 -1.96 -8.20 -10.77
N THR A 40 -1.37 -8.36 -11.94
CA THR A 40 -2.07 -8.22 -13.22
C THR A 40 -2.58 -9.56 -13.75
N ASP A 41 -3.50 -9.53 -14.71
CA ASP A 41 -3.97 -10.71 -15.44
C ASP A 41 -2.87 -11.42 -16.26
N GLU A 42 -1.73 -10.77 -16.45
CA GLU A 42 -0.53 -11.32 -17.11
C GLU A 42 0.51 -11.83 -16.08
N GLY A 43 0.19 -11.80 -14.78
CA GLY A 43 1.05 -12.31 -13.70
C GLY A 43 2.16 -11.36 -13.26
N LEU A 44 2.16 -10.10 -13.70
CA LEU A 44 3.11 -9.09 -13.23
C LEU A 44 2.73 -8.57 -11.85
N VAL A 45 3.72 -8.39 -10.97
CA VAL A 45 3.52 -7.92 -9.60
C VAL A 45 4.16 -6.55 -9.41
N GLY A 46 3.34 -5.55 -9.10
CA GLY A 46 3.78 -4.25 -8.61
C GLY A 46 3.83 -4.24 -7.09
N ILE A 47 4.90 -3.73 -6.52
CA ILE A 47 5.13 -3.73 -5.07
C ILE A 47 5.25 -2.30 -4.54
N SER A 48 4.64 -2.05 -3.39
CA SER A 48 4.80 -0.81 -2.62
C SER A 48 4.73 -1.09 -1.12
N ILE A 49 5.07 -0.08 -0.32
CA ILE A 49 4.99 -0.11 1.15
C ILE A 49 3.94 0.90 1.60
N GLY A 50 3.01 0.44 2.42
CA GLY A 50 1.96 1.25 3.04
C GLY A 50 2.01 1.21 4.57
N GLY A 51 1.25 2.10 5.21
CA GLY A 51 1.04 2.03 6.66
C GLY A 51 0.17 0.83 7.04
N GLY A 52 0.50 0.13 8.12
CA GLY A 52 -0.33 -1.00 8.60
C GLY A 52 -1.77 -0.62 8.95
N ASN A 53 -1.97 0.62 9.40
CA ASN A 53 -3.29 1.19 9.68
C ASN A 53 -4.09 1.60 8.42
N ALA A 54 -3.48 1.55 7.23
CA ALA A 54 -4.10 1.98 5.98
C ALA A 54 -4.71 0.82 5.17
N ILE A 55 -4.65 -0.43 5.65
CA ILE A 55 -5.08 -1.63 4.89
C ILE A 55 -6.53 -1.51 4.42
N THR A 56 -7.44 -1.05 5.28
CA THR A 56 -8.86 -0.88 4.93
C THR A 56 -9.03 0.14 3.80
N GLN A 57 -8.32 1.27 3.87
CA GLN A 57 -8.35 2.31 2.85
C GLN A 57 -7.72 1.84 1.53
N ILE A 58 -6.64 1.05 1.59
CA ILE A 58 -5.99 0.44 0.43
C ILE A 58 -6.96 -0.52 -0.28
N ARG A 59 -7.65 -1.38 0.48
CA ARG A 59 -8.66 -2.29 -0.08
C ARG A 59 -9.82 -1.54 -0.73
N SER A 60 -10.36 -0.52 -0.04
CA SER A 60 -11.44 0.30 -0.59
C SER A 60 -11.04 1.02 -1.89
N LEU A 61 -9.81 1.55 -1.96
CA LEU A 61 -9.28 2.16 -3.19
C LEU A 61 -9.13 1.13 -4.31
N PHE A 62 -8.70 -0.08 -3.96
CA PHE A 62 -8.55 -1.17 -4.92
C PHE A 62 -9.89 -1.55 -5.56
N GLU A 63 -10.88 -1.85 -4.72
CA GLU A 63 -12.21 -2.27 -5.15
C GLU A 63 -12.96 -1.16 -5.91
N GLY A 64 -12.81 0.09 -5.48
CA GLY A 64 -13.56 1.20 -6.07
C GLY A 64 -12.97 1.78 -7.36
N ILE A 65 -11.64 1.79 -7.51
CA ILE A 65 -10.98 2.57 -8.57
C ILE A 65 -9.94 1.75 -9.36
N ILE A 66 -9.20 0.84 -8.72
CA ILE A 66 -8.00 0.24 -9.33
C ILE A 66 -8.31 -1.08 -10.07
N VAL A 67 -9.13 -1.95 -9.48
CA VAL A 67 -9.41 -3.28 -10.07
C VAL A 67 -9.94 -3.15 -11.50
N GLY A 68 -9.41 -3.97 -12.40
CA GLY A 68 -9.73 -3.93 -13.83
C GLY A 68 -9.07 -2.82 -14.64
N SER A 69 -8.36 -1.88 -14.01
CA SER A 69 -7.67 -0.79 -14.73
C SER A 69 -6.34 -1.26 -15.34
N ASP A 70 -5.96 -0.66 -16.47
CA ASP A 70 -4.61 -0.83 -17.05
C ASP A 70 -3.57 -0.12 -16.18
N PRO A 71 -2.57 -0.82 -15.63
CA PRO A 71 -1.57 -0.22 -14.76
C PRO A 71 -0.71 0.85 -15.45
N LYS A 72 -0.67 0.93 -16.80
CA LYS A 72 0.02 2.00 -17.53
C LYS A 72 -0.73 3.34 -17.46
N ALA A 73 -2.03 3.32 -17.17
CA ALA A 73 -2.89 4.51 -17.13
C ALA A 73 -2.88 5.22 -15.75
N VAL A 74 -1.74 5.22 -15.05
CA VAL A 74 -1.58 5.71 -13.67
C VAL A 74 -2.19 7.10 -13.47
N TYR A 75 -1.91 8.05 -14.36
CA TYR A 75 -2.42 9.41 -14.27
C TYR A 75 -3.97 9.47 -14.27
N SER A 76 -4.61 8.72 -15.17
CA SER A 76 -6.07 8.66 -15.28
C SER A 76 -6.70 7.98 -14.07
N ILE A 77 -6.07 6.94 -13.52
CA ILE A 77 -6.49 6.27 -12.28
C ILE A 77 -6.44 7.26 -11.11
N TRP A 78 -5.36 8.04 -10.98
CA TRP A 78 -5.21 9.06 -9.94
C TRP A 78 -6.28 10.14 -10.01
N LYS A 79 -6.64 10.62 -11.20
CA LYS A 79 -7.70 11.62 -11.37
C LYS A 79 -9.09 11.15 -10.89
N LYS A 80 -9.38 9.85 -10.97
CA LYS A 80 -10.64 9.28 -10.47
C LYS A 80 -10.76 9.35 -8.94
N LYS A 81 -9.63 9.36 -8.22
CA LYS A 81 -9.60 9.45 -6.75
C LYS A 81 -9.98 10.84 -6.23
N GLY A 82 -9.77 11.90 -7.02
CA GLY A 82 -9.97 13.30 -6.61
C GLY A 82 -11.33 13.89 -6.97
N ARG A 83 -12.29 13.07 -7.42
CA ARG A 83 -13.69 13.43 -7.68
C ARG A 83 -14.57 12.71 -6.68
#